data_AF-A0A944BXB5-F1
#
_entry.id   AF-A0A944BXB5-F1
#
_cell.length_a   1.000
_cell.length_b   1.000
_cell.length_c   1.000
_cell.angle_alpha   90.00
_cell.angle_beta   90.00
_cell.angle_gamma   90.00
#
_symmetry.space_group_name_H-M   'P 1'
#
loop_
_entity.id
_entity.type
_entity.pdbx_description
1 polymer ?
#
loop_
_entity_poly.entity_id
_entity_poly.type
_entity_poly.pdbx_seq_one_letter_code
_entity_poly.pdbx_strand_id
1 'polypeptide(L)'
;LFDIDTESDIDEEVGSRTELTTEGLTLPDNVVIIGTVNMDDTTHQFSRKVIDRAMTIEMNGGNLRNMFGGSRDLDYLPEEEQQKWQHAFTRHYVTADEVLEAHPDVAEELMEELPARLEAINKALKGTPFEVSYRVLNELTIMVGVMLDEGKTPEEAIAQSVNHILLMKILPRMEGDAEMFALSREYKNKVGVSHDNRLEWLKELAPNLNDPSLDTASDDADAEEPADKEHPQTAKEKIEEMIDRLNNQEFTRFWP
;
A
#
# COMPACT_ATOMS: atom_id res chain seq x y z
N LEU A 1 11.61 21.94 -24.45
CA LEU A 1 11.10 22.92 -23.46
C LEU A 1 12.22 23.90 -23.08
N PHE A 2 12.88 24.53 -24.05
CA PHE A 2 14.02 25.44 -23.81
C PHE A 2 13.92 26.78 -24.56
N ASP A 3 12.77 27.10 -25.18
CA ASP A 3 12.54 28.34 -25.97
C ASP A 3 11.23 29.05 -25.57
N ILE A 4 10.77 28.92 -24.32
CA ILE A 4 9.56 29.61 -23.83
C ILE A 4 9.99 30.64 -22.81
N ASP A 5 10.12 31.90 -23.24
CA ASP A 5 10.62 33.00 -22.42
C ASP A 5 9.55 34.06 -22.08
N THR A 6 8.42 34.08 -22.80
CA THR A 6 7.35 35.05 -22.58
C THR A 6 5.96 34.43 -22.46
N GLU A 7 5.03 35.17 -21.84
CA GLU A 7 3.61 34.79 -21.69
C GLU A 7 2.93 34.56 -23.05
N SER A 8 3.35 35.29 -24.08
CA SER A 8 2.85 35.10 -25.45
C SER A 8 3.31 33.78 -26.08
N ASP A 9 4.53 33.32 -25.76
CA ASP A 9 5.06 32.04 -26.27
C ASP A 9 4.35 30.86 -25.62
N ILE A 10 3.93 31.02 -24.35
CA ILE A 10 3.07 30.05 -23.66
C ILE A 10 1.71 29.97 -24.35
N ASP A 11 1.07 31.11 -24.62
CA ASP A 11 -0.27 31.15 -25.24
C ASP A 11 -0.29 30.58 -26.67
N GLU A 12 0.81 30.76 -27.43
CA GLU A 12 0.95 30.24 -28.79
C GLU A 12 1.18 28.72 -28.81
N GLU A 13 2.06 28.22 -27.94
CA GLU A 13 2.42 26.78 -27.88
C GLU A 13 1.35 25.94 -27.16
N VAL A 14 0.66 26.51 -26.18
CA VAL A 14 -0.49 25.89 -25.52
C VAL A 14 -1.72 25.91 -26.44
N GLY A 15 -1.76 26.79 -27.45
CA GLY A 15 -2.89 27.00 -28.32
C GLY A 15 -4.15 27.37 -27.54
N SER A 16 -5.30 27.49 -28.23
CA SER A 16 -6.61 27.75 -27.62
C SER A 16 -7.13 26.58 -26.76
N ARG A 17 -6.34 26.10 -25.78
CA ARG A 17 -6.76 25.12 -24.77
C ARG A 17 -7.66 25.79 -23.75
N THR A 18 -8.87 26.08 -24.19
CA THR A 18 -10.03 26.31 -23.31
C THR A 18 -10.21 25.16 -22.30
N GLU A 19 -9.71 23.96 -22.67
CA GLU A 19 -9.76 22.68 -21.97
C GLU A 19 -9.26 22.69 -20.51
N LEU A 20 -8.22 23.44 -20.13
CA LEU A 20 -7.74 23.40 -18.73
C LEU A 20 -8.75 24.01 -17.74
N THR A 21 -9.42 25.09 -18.13
CA THR A 21 -10.41 25.77 -17.29
C THR A 21 -11.82 25.17 -17.40
N THR A 22 -12.10 24.44 -18.48
CA THR A 22 -13.42 23.84 -18.74
C THR A 22 -13.47 22.33 -18.47
N GLU A 23 -12.40 21.60 -18.76
CA GLU A 23 -12.30 20.12 -18.66
C GLU A 23 -11.30 19.67 -17.57
N GLY A 24 -10.39 20.56 -17.15
CA GLY A 24 -9.40 20.29 -16.12
C GLY A 24 -8.09 19.72 -16.67
N LEU A 25 -7.13 19.47 -15.77
CA LEU A 25 -5.88 18.80 -16.11
C LEU A 25 -5.99 17.32 -15.75
N THR A 26 -5.98 16.45 -16.75
CA THR A 26 -5.84 15.01 -16.55
C THR A 26 -4.37 14.62 -16.69
N LEU A 27 -3.85 13.86 -15.73
CA LEU A 27 -2.51 13.27 -15.86
C LEU A 27 -2.58 12.15 -16.92
N PRO A 28 -1.65 12.11 -17.89
CA PRO A 28 -1.63 11.04 -18.88
C PRO A 28 -1.22 9.72 -18.22
N ASP A 29 -1.65 8.60 -18.82
CA ASP A 29 -1.49 7.26 -18.24
C ASP A 29 -0.02 6.82 -18.03
N ASN A 30 0.93 7.48 -18.70
CA ASN A 30 2.36 7.22 -18.58
C ASN A 30 3.08 8.11 -17.55
N VAL A 31 2.34 8.83 -16.70
CA VAL A 31 2.90 9.67 -15.63
C VAL A 31 2.60 9.04 -14.28
N VAL A 32 3.67 8.71 -13.54
CA VAL A 32 3.62 8.22 -12.16
C VAL A 32 4.23 9.27 -11.24
N ILE A 33 3.54 9.58 -10.14
CA ILE A 33 4.03 10.52 -9.13
C ILE A 33 4.54 9.72 -7.94
N ILE A 34 5.85 9.80 -7.68
CA ILE A 34 6.48 9.21 -6.50
C ILE A 34 7.04 10.35 -5.65
N GLY A 35 6.62 10.40 -4.39
CA GLY A 35 7.12 11.36 -3.41
C GLY A 35 7.78 10.62 -2.25
N THR A 36 8.90 11.16 -1.76
CA THR A 36 9.55 10.69 -0.54
C THR A 36 9.35 11.73 0.56
N VAL A 37 9.02 11.26 1.77
CA VAL A 37 8.85 12.14 2.94
C VAL A 37 9.54 11.51 4.12
N ASN A 38 10.34 12.31 4.82
CA ASN A 38 10.91 11.94 6.10
C ASN A 38 9.86 12.16 7.19
N MET A 39 9.44 11.09 7.85
CA MET A 39 8.40 11.17 8.89
C MET A 39 8.96 11.56 10.27
N ASP A 40 10.26 11.38 10.53
CA ASP A 40 10.90 11.65 11.83
C ASP A 40 10.87 13.14 12.21
N ASP A 41 11.00 14.02 11.21
CA ASP A 41 11.08 15.48 11.40
C ASP A 41 9.72 16.19 11.26
N THR A 42 8.64 15.42 11.03
CA THR A 42 7.30 15.98 10.84
C THR A 42 6.50 15.99 12.14
N THR A 43 6.05 17.17 12.55
CA THR A 43 5.12 17.34 13.69
C THR A 43 3.67 17.04 13.32
N HIS A 44 3.38 16.86 12.04
CA HIS A 44 2.05 16.59 11.51
C HIS A 44 2.06 15.34 10.65
N GLN A 45 1.09 14.46 10.89
CA GLN A 45 0.85 13.33 10.01
C GLN A 45 0.40 13.77 8.62
N PHE A 46 0.58 12.88 7.66
CA PHE A 46 -0.08 13.01 6.37
C PHE A 46 -1.59 13.15 6.53
N SER A 47 -2.18 14.05 5.76
CA SER A 47 -3.63 14.15 5.70
C SER A 47 -4.22 12.83 5.22
N ARG A 48 -5.27 12.36 5.90
CA ARG A 48 -6.05 11.19 5.44
C ARG A 48 -6.55 11.34 4.00
N LYS A 49 -6.79 12.57 3.52
CA LYS A 49 -7.18 12.84 2.12
C LYS A 49 -6.07 12.58 1.11
N VAL A 50 -4.81 12.67 1.54
CA VAL A 50 -3.62 12.35 0.73
C VAL A 50 -3.43 10.83 0.72
N ILE A 51 -3.45 10.18 1.88
CA ILE A 51 -3.32 8.71 1.97
C ILE A 51 -4.49 7.99 1.26
N ASP A 52 -5.68 8.60 1.21
CA ASP A 52 -6.80 8.09 0.40
C ASP A 52 -6.46 8.00 -1.10
N ARG A 53 -5.54 8.82 -1.62
CA ARG A 53 -5.16 8.88 -3.05
C ARG A 53 -3.77 8.31 -3.36
N ALA A 54 -3.00 7.93 -2.35
CA ALA A 54 -1.64 7.42 -2.52
C ALA A 54 -1.48 6.05 -1.85
N MET A 55 -0.66 5.19 -2.44
CA MET A 55 -0.09 4.05 -1.72
C MET A 55 1.17 4.53 -1.01
N THR A 56 1.36 4.17 0.25
CA THR A 56 2.57 4.51 0.99
C THR A 56 3.47 3.30 1.15
N ILE A 57 4.78 3.50 0.99
CA ILE A 57 5.79 2.49 1.28
C ILE A 57 6.64 3.03 2.41
N GLU A 58 6.68 2.31 3.54
CA GLU A 58 7.61 2.63 4.62
C GLU A 58 8.98 2.05 4.26
N MET A 59 10.00 2.91 4.27
CA MET A 59 11.39 2.53 4.09
C MET A 59 12.08 2.74 5.43
N ASN A 60 12.29 1.65 6.18
CA ASN A 60 13.07 1.70 7.40
C ASN A 60 14.56 1.93 7.05
N GLY A 61 15.27 2.69 7.89
CA GLY A 61 16.68 2.95 7.67
C GLY A 61 17.47 1.64 7.64
N GLY A 62 18.08 1.33 6.49
CA GLY A 62 18.92 0.15 6.33
C GLY A 62 20.19 0.20 7.18
N ASN A 63 21.00 -0.84 7.10
CA ASN A 63 22.24 -0.98 7.87
C ASN A 63 23.14 0.27 7.77
N LEU A 64 23.43 0.93 8.90
CA LEU A 64 24.28 2.15 8.92
C LEU A 64 25.65 1.95 8.25
N ARG A 65 26.14 0.70 8.18
CA ARG A 65 27.39 0.37 7.48
C ARG A 65 27.29 0.68 5.98
N ASN A 66 26.10 0.57 5.39
CA ASN A 66 25.84 0.86 3.98
C ASN A 66 25.97 2.36 3.66
N MET A 67 25.97 3.25 4.67
CA MET A 67 26.26 4.67 4.46
C MET A 67 27.69 4.91 3.94
N PHE A 68 28.63 4.02 4.23
CA PHE A 68 30.02 4.16 3.81
C PHE A 68 30.37 3.09 2.77
N GLY A 69 30.58 3.51 1.52
CA GLY A 69 31.01 2.63 0.43
C GLY A 69 29.95 2.30 -0.63
N GLY A 70 28.74 2.87 -0.54
CA GLY A 70 27.78 2.85 -1.64
C GLY A 70 28.33 3.61 -2.87
N SER A 71 27.97 3.13 -4.07
CA SER A 71 28.24 3.85 -5.32
C SER A 71 27.69 5.27 -5.21
N ARG A 72 28.50 6.26 -5.63
CA ARG A 72 28.06 7.66 -5.71
C ARG A 72 27.36 7.96 -7.04
N ASP A 73 27.43 7.01 -7.95
CA ASP A 73 26.94 7.13 -9.30
C ASP A 73 25.56 6.48 -9.39
N LEU A 74 24.64 7.17 -10.06
CA LEU A 74 23.35 6.60 -10.44
C LEU A 74 23.61 5.71 -11.65
N ASP A 75 23.80 4.42 -11.39
CA ASP A 75 23.92 3.42 -12.44
C ASP A 75 22.54 3.01 -12.94
N TYR A 76 22.32 3.12 -14.24
CA TYR A 76 21.12 2.56 -14.85
C TYR A 76 21.21 1.03 -14.85
N LEU A 77 20.09 0.37 -14.58
CA LEU A 77 19.97 -1.08 -14.76
C LEU A 77 20.27 -1.45 -16.23
N PRO A 78 20.66 -2.69 -16.53
CA PRO A 78 20.73 -3.19 -17.90
C PRO A 78 19.42 -2.94 -18.65
N GLU A 79 19.49 -2.72 -19.98
CA GLU A 79 18.31 -2.35 -20.79
C GLU A 79 17.14 -3.34 -20.65
N GLU A 80 17.44 -4.64 -20.58
CA GLU A 80 16.45 -5.70 -20.39
C GLU A 80 15.70 -5.57 -19.05
N GLU A 81 16.42 -5.26 -17.97
CA GLU A 81 15.80 -4.99 -16.67
C GLU A 81 15.00 -3.68 -16.68
N GLN A 82 15.50 -2.63 -17.33
CA GLN A 82 14.74 -1.39 -17.47
C GLN A 82 13.41 -1.63 -18.19
N GLN A 83 13.39 -2.44 -19.26
CA GLN A 83 12.17 -2.77 -20.00
C GLN A 83 11.18 -3.55 -19.12
N LYS A 84 11.66 -4.48 -18.30
CA LYS A 84 10.83 -5.19 -17.31
C LYS A 84 10.13 -4.22 -16.34
N TRP A 85 10.89 -3.28 -15.77
CA TRP A 85 10.32 -2.29 -14.84
C TRP A 85 9.38 -1.29 -15.52
N GLN A 86 9.69 -0.86 -16.75
CA GLN A 86 8.79 -0.01 -17.54
C GLN A 86 7.44 -0.71 -17.78
N HIS A 87 7.46 -2.01 -18.09
CA HIS A 87 6.24 -2.79 -18.23
C HIS A 87 5.46 -2.89 -16.89
N ALA A 88 6.15 -3.03 -15.76
CA ALA A 88 5.52 -3.08 -14.43
C ALA A 88 4.77 -1.78 -14.07
N PHE A 89 5.20 -0.62 -14.60
CA PHE A 89 4.47 0.66 -14.44
C PHE A 89 3.30 0.83 -15.41
N THR A 90 3.06 -0.13 -16.29
CA THR A 90 1.90 -0.09 -17.20
C THR A 90 0.63 -0.35 -16.41
N ARG A 91 -0.38 0.51 -16.61
CA ARG A 91 -1.69 0.37 -15.97
C ARG A 91 -2.46 -0.77 -16.63
N HIS A 92 -2.55 -1.91 -15.95
CA HIS A 92 -3.30 -3.10 -16.42
C HIS A 92 -4.80 -2.94 -16.16
N TYR A 93 -5.16 -2.48 -14.96
CA TYR A 93 -6.55 -2.27 -14.54
C TYR A 93 -6.75 -0.86 -13.96
N VAL A 94 -7.97 -0.37 -14.08
CA VAL A 94 -8.49 0.91 -13.55
C VAL A 94 -9.56 0.66 -12.50
N THR A 95 -10.39 -0.36 -12.72
CA THR A 95 -11.55 -0.68 -11.89
C THR A 95 -11.58 -2.14 -11.50
N ALA A 96 -12.25 -2.44 -10.39
CA ALA A 96 -12.52 -3.80 -9.95
C ALA A 96 -13.26 -4.62 -11.01
N ASP A 97 -14.19 -4.00 -11.75
CA ASP A 97 -14.99 -4.69 -12.78
C ASP A 97 -14.10 -5.24 -13.90
N GLU A 98 -13.09 -4.48 -14.34
CA GLU A 98 -12.13 -4.94 -15.37
C GLU A 98 -11.33 -6.17 -14.90
N VAL A 99 -11.00 -6.26 -13.61
CA VAL A 99 -10.34 -7.44 -13.03
C VAL A 99 -11.26 -8.64 -13.06
N LEU A 100 -12.53 -8.47 -12.68
CA LEU A 100 -13.52 -9.54 -12.68
C LEU A 100 -13.82 -10.04 -14.11
N GLU A 101 -13.80 -9.14 -15.10
CA GLU A 101 -13.92 -9.49 -16.52
C GLU A 101 -12.69 -10.25 -17.04
N ALA A 102 -11.48 -9.89 -16.58
CA ALA A 102 -10.23 -10.54 -16.97
C ALA A 102 -10.04 -11.93 -16.35
N HIS A 103 -10.56 -12.15 -15.13
CA HIS A 103 -10.46 -13.41 -14.40
C HIS A 103 -11.84 -14.02 -14.07
N PRO A 104 -12.63 -14.40 -15.10
CA PRO A 104 -14.01 -14.85 -14.91
C PRO A 104 -14.13 -16.18 -14.15
N ASP A 105 -13.07 -16.97 -14.10
CA ASP A 105 -12.98 -18.24 -13.39
C ASP A 105 -12.95 -18.09 -11.87
N VAL A 106 -12.47 -16.95 -11.36
CA VAL A 106 -12.39 -16.65 -9.92
C VAL A 106 -13.23 -15.45 -9.50
N ALA A 107 -13.92 -14.81 -10.45
CA ALA A 107 -14.70 -13.60 -10.19
C ALA A 107 -15.76 -13.76 -9.08
N GLU A 108 -16.48 -14.89 -9.03
CA GLU A 108 -17.49 -15.15 -7.99
C GLU A 108 -16.85 -15.25 -6.60
N GLU A 109 -15.71 -15.93 -6.49
CA GLU A 109 -14.92 -16.03 -5.26
C GLU A 109 -14.43 -14.63 -4.81
N LEU A 110 -13.88 -13.83 -5.73
CA LEU A 110 -13.40 -12.49 -5.42
C LEU A 110 -14.52 -11.54 -4.97
N MET A 111 -15.71 -11.65 -5.57
CA MET A 111 -16.89 -10.86 -5.19
C MET A 111 -17.41 -11.21 -3.79
N GLU A 112 -17.15 -12.41 -3.28
CA GLU A 112 -17.52 -12.81 -1.92
C GLU A 112 -16.39 -12.49 -0.92
N GLU A 113 -15.17 -12.95 -1.18
CA GLU A 113 -14.05 -12.87 -0.24
C GLU A 113 -13.56 -11.43 -0.03
N LEU A 114 -13.33 -10.65 -1.09
CA LEU A 114 -12.70 -9.33 -0.95
C LEU A 114 -13.56 -8.36 -0.12
N PRO A 115 -14.88 -8.23 -0.37
CA PRO A 115 -15.74 -7.43 0.50
C PRO A 115 -15.78 -7.98 1.93
N ALA A 116 -15.86 -9.31 2.11
CA ALA A 116 -15.90 -9.92 3.43
C ALA A 116 -14.65 -9.59 4.27
N ARG A 117 -13.45 -9.65 3.67
CA ARG A 117 -12.19 -9.27 4.31
C ARG A 117 -12.19 -7.80 4.72
N LEU A 118 -12.59 -6.91 3.80
CA LEU A 118 -12.61 -5.47 4.07
C LEU A 118 -13.67 -5.10 5.13
N GLU A 119 -14.82 -5.76 5.12
CA GLU A 119 -15.86 -5.61 6.13
C GLU A 119 -15.39 -6.09 7.51
N ALA A 120 -14.63 -7.19 7.58
CA ALA A 120 -14.04 -7.65 8.84
C ALA A 120 -13.07 -6.61 9.41
N ILE A 121 -12.21 -6.03 8.57
CA ILE A 121 -11.32 -4.92 8.95
C ILE A 121 -12.13 -3.71 9.42
N ASN A 122 -13.18 -3.33 8.69
CA ASN A 122 -14.04 -2.20 9.07
C ASN A 122 -14.81 -2.44 10.37
N LYS A 123 -15.16 -3.69 10.71
CA LYS A 123 -15.71 -4.03 12.02
C LYS A 123 -14.70 -3.75 13.13
N ALA A 124 -13.42 -4.07 12.93
CA ALA A 124 -12.35 -3.72 13.86
C ALA A 124 -12.13 -2.20 13.97
N LEU A 125 -12.32 -1.46 12.89
CA LEU A 125 -12.14 0.00 12.85
C LEU A 125 -13.42 0.80 13.17
N LYS A 126 -14.54 0.14 13.44
CA LYS A 126 -15.85 0.80 13.57
C LYS A 126 -15.89 1.88 14.64
N GLY A 127 -16.35 3.07 14.28
CA GLY A 127 -16.43 4.21 15.19
C GLY A 127 -15.10 4.96 15.37
N THR A 128 -14.09 4.62 14.57
CA THR A 128 -12.84 5.36 14.48
C THR A 128 -12.79 6.13 13.15
N PRO A 129 -11.94 7.16 13.01
CA PRO A 129 -11.72 7.81 11.73
C PRO A 129 -10.94 6.95 10.71
N PHE A 130 -10.61 5.70 11.05
CA PHE A 130 -9.78 4.81 10.22
C PHE A 130 -10.59 3.87 9.32
N GLU A 131 -11.93 3.85 9.44
CA GLU A 131 -12.81 3.08 8.53
C GLU A 131 -12.49 3.36 7.06
N VAL A 132 -12.48 2.31 6.26
CA VAL A 132 -12.18 2.35 4.83
C VAL A 132 -13.45 2.30 3.99
N SER A 133 -13.39 2.95 2.84
CA SER A 133 -14.51 3.02 1.88
C SER A 133 -14.32 2.05 0.71
N TYR A 134 -15.30 2.00 -0.18
CA TYR A 134 -15.25 1.23 -1.43
C TYR A 134 -14.05 1.57 -2.33
N ARG A 135 -13.40 2.74 -2.17
CA ARG A 135 -12.15 3.04 -2.90
C ARG A 135 -11.06 2.01 -2.58
N VAL A 136 -10.93 1.65 -1.30
CA VAL A 136 -9.93 0.67 -0.86
C VAL A 136 -10.29 -0.73 -1.37
N LEU A 137 -11.58 -1.05 -1.50
CA LEU A 137 -12.01 -2.30 -2.13
C LEU A 137 -11.58 -2.35 -3.60
N ASN A 138 -11.79 -1.27 -4.35
CA ASN A 138 -11.35 -1.19 -5.74
C ASN A 138 -9.84 -1.37 -5.88
N GLU A 139 -9.06 -0.70 -5.03
CA GLU A 139 -7.60 -0.84 -4.97
C GLU A 139 -7.15 -2.27 -4.59
N LEU A 140 -7.85 -2.90 -3.64
CA LEU A 140 -7.61 -4.28 -3.24
C LEU A 140 -7.84 -5.24 -4.41
N THR A 141 -8.97 -5.12 -5.11
CA THR A 141 -9.30 -5.97 -6.26
C THR A 141 -8.30 -5.81 -7.40
N ILE A 142 -7.88 -4.57 -7.69
CA ILE A 142 -6.84 -4.30 -8.70
C ILE A 142 -5.52 -4.99 -8.35
N MET A 143 -5.10 -4.90 -7.09
CA MET A 143 -3.85 -5.55 -6.66
C MET A 143 -3.93 -7.08 -6.76
N VAL A 144 -5.09 -7.67 -6.44
CA VAL A 144 -5.33 -9.10 -6.64
C VAL A 144 -5.24 -9.47 -8.12
N GLY A 145 -5.87 -8.70 -9.02
CA GLY A 145 -5.80 -8.92 -10.46
C GLY A 145 -4.36 -8.95 -10.98
N VAL A 146 -3.55 -7.96 -10.58
CA VAL A 146 -2.12 -7.92 -10.95
C VAL A 146 -1.36 -9.16 -10.45
N MET A 147 -1.62 -9.62 -9.23
CA MET A 147 -0.97 -10.83 -8.69
C MET A 147 -1.43 -12.12 -9.41
N LEU A 148 -2.70 -12.18 -9.84
CA LEU A 148 -3.21 -13.29 -10.65
C LEU A 148 -2.53 -13.33 -12.03
N ASP A 149 -2.32 -12.18 -12.66
CA ASP A 149 -1.58 -12.06 -13.92
C ASP A 149 -0.12 -12.52 -13.80
N GLU A 150 0.48 -12.34 -12.62
CA GLU A 150 1.81 -12.85 -12.26
C GLU A 150 1.83 -14.35 -11.92
N GLY A 151 0.68 -15.02 -11.99
CA GLY A 151 0.54 -16.46 -11.79
C GLY A 151 0.40 -16.91 -10.34
N LYS A 152 0.10 -16.01 -9.40
CA LYS A 152 -0.27 -16.38 -8.03
C LYS A 152 -1.62 -17.07 -8.01
N THR A 153 -1.82 -17.99 -7.08
CA THR A 153 -3.17 -18.55 -6.85
C THR A 153 -4.09 -17.51 -6.21
N PRO A 154 -5.43 -17.65 -6.32
CA PRO A 154 -6.36 -16.69 -5.72
C PRO A 154 -6.14 -16.49 -4.22
N GLU A 155 -5.91 -17.57 -3.47
CA GLU A 155 -5.65 -17.50 -2.03
C GLU A 155 -4.38 -16.68 -1.71
N GLU A 156 -3.30 -16.92 -2.45
CA GLU A 156 -2.04 -16.17 -2.30
C GLU A 156 -2.20 -14.70 -2.68
N ALA A 157 -2.85 -14.43 -3.81
CA ALA A 157 -3.09 -13.08 -4.31
C ALA A 157 -3.93 -12.27 -3.31
N ILE A 158 -5.00 -12.87 -2.76
CA ILE A 158 -5.82 -12.25 -1.72
C ILE A 158 -5.01 -11.99 -0.46
N ALA A 159 -4.26 -12.98 0.04
CA ALA A 159 -3.48 -12.85 1.26
C ALA A 159 -2.40 -11.76 1.15
N GLN A 160 -1.62 -11.75 0.06
CA GLN A 160 -0.60 -10.73 -0.16
C GLN A 160 -1.21 -9.35 -0.36
N SER A 161 -2.30 -9.25 -1.13
CA SER A 161 -2.98 -7.97 -1.36
C SER A 161 -3.57 -7.38 -0.08
N VAL A 162 -4.20 -8.19 0.78
CA VAL A 162 -4.71 -7.72 2.08
C VAL A 162 -3.56 -7.24 2.98
N ASN A 163 -2.44 -7.96 3.01
CA ASN A 163 -1.25 -7.53 3.74
C ASN A 163 -0.73 -6.16 3.25
N HIS A 164 -0.62 -5.98 1.93
CA HIS A 164 -0.21 -4.71 1.34
C HIS A 164 -1.23 -3.59 1.60
N ILE A 165 -2.54 -3.84 1.49
CA ILE A 165 -3.55 -2.83 1.83
C ILE A 165 -3.43 -2.39 3.30
N LEU A 166 -3.18 -3.33 4.22
CA LEU A 166 -2.94 -2.99 5.61
C LEU A 166 -1.73 -2.05 5.74
N LEU A 167 -0.57 -2.43 5.19
CA LEU A 167 0.68 -1.67 5.28
C LEU A 167 0.67 -0.34 4.54
N MET A 168 0.11 -0.30 3.33
CA MET A 168 0.23 0.84 2.40
C MET A 168 -0.95 1.80 2.47
N LYS A 169 -2.10 1.35 2.98
CA LYS A 169 -3.32 2.15 3.04
C LYS A 169 -3.85 2.32 4.44
N ILE A 170 -3.98 1.27 5.24
CA ILE A 170 -4.75 1.31 6.50
C ILE A 170 -3.91 1.79 7.67
N LEU A 171 -2.87 1.05 8.03
CA LEU A 171 -2.00 1.35 9.16
C LEU A 171 -1.36 2.74 9.07
N PRO A 172 -0.93 3.26 7.90
CA PRO A 172 -0.38 4.62 7.77
C PRO A 172 -1.27 5.76 8.27
N ARG A 173 -2.59 5.53 8.37
CA ARG A 173 -3.57 6.49 8.89
C ARG A 173 -3.77 6.39 10.39
N MET A 174 -3.24 5.36 11.04
CA MET A 174 -3.56 5.01 12.42
C MET A 174 -2.56 5.62 13.40
N GLU A 175 -3.11 6.35 14.36
CA GLU A 175 -2.42 6.87 15.54
C GLU A 175 -3.40 7.03 16.68
N GLY A 176 -2.90 7.00 17.92
CA GLY A 176 -3.72 7.26 19.08
C GLY A 176 -3.21 6.62 20.34
N ASP A 177 -3.92 6.89 21.42
CA ASP A 177 -3.72 6.29 22.72
C ASP A 177 -4.60 5.04 22.92
N ALA A 178 -4.59 4.51 24.14
CA ALA A 178 -5.38 3.34 24.50
C ALA A 178 -6.90 3.56 24.32
N GLU A 179 -7.40 4.79 24.49
CA GLU A 179 -8.82 5.10 24.30
C GLU A 179 -9.21 5.00 22.82
N MET A 180 -8.37 5.49 21.92
CA MET A 180 -8.60 5.40 20.48
C MET A 180 -8.73 3.94 20.00
N PHE A 181 -7.91 3.04 20.56
CA PHE A 181 -7.90 1.62 20.18
C PHE A 181 -8.77 0.73 21.06
N ALA A 182 -9.43 1.26 22.09
CA ALA A 182 -10.31 0.46 22.95
C ALA A 182 -11.60 0.04 22.23
N LEU A 183 -12.08 -1.16 22.58
CA LEU A 183 -13.40 -1.65 22.21
C LEU A 183 -14.35 -1.58 23.40
N SER A 184 -15.50 -0.91 23.23
CA SER A 184 -16.51 -0.85 24.29
C SER A 184 -17.11 -2.23 24.56
N ARG A 185 -17.44 -2.53 25.82
CA ARG A 185 -18.04 -3.83 26.21
C ARG A 185 -19.32 -4.14 25.44
N GLU A 186 -20.14 -3.13 25.21
CA GLU A 186 -21.36 -3.25 24.41
C GLU A 186 -21.06 -3.67 22.97
N TYR A 187 -20.05 -3.05 22.35
CA TYR A 187 -19.65 -3.38 20.99
C TYR A 187 -19.05 -4.78 20.90
N LYS A 188 -18.18 -5.17 21.86
CA LYS A 188 -17.63 -6.54 21.96
C LYS A 188 -18.73 -7.61 22.01
N ASN A 189 -19.73 -7.41 22.86
CA ASN A 189 -20.87 -8.32 22.97
C ASN A 189 -21.70 -8.40 21.68
N LYS A 190 -21.81 -7.28 20.94
CA LYS A 190 -22.56 -7.22 19.68
C LYS A 190 -21.87 -7.97 18.54
N VAL A 191 -20.54 -7.86 18.44
CA VAL A 191 -19.77 -8.49 17.35
C VAL A 191 -19.20 -9.86 17.72
N GLY A 192 -19.32 -10.26 18.99
CA GLY A 192 -18.91 -11.59 19.46
C GLY A 192 -17.41 -11.81 19.54
N VAL A 193 -16.62 -10.74 19.71
CA VAL A 193 -15.15 -10.81 19.79
C VAL A 193 -14.65 -10.62 21.22
N SER A 194 -13.53 -11.29 21.54
CA SER A 194 -12.88 -11.21 22.84
C SER A 194 -11.70 -10.25 22.90
N HIS A 195 -11.30 -9.63 21.78
CA HIS A 195 -10.15 -8.70 21.75
C HIS A 195 -10.42 -7.50 22.67
N ASP A 196 -9.40 -7.10 23.40
CA ASP A 196 -9.50 -5.94 24.29
C ASP A 196 -9.20 -4.64 23.55
N ASN A 197 -8.39 -4.71 22.49
CA ASN A 197 -8.09 -3.57 21.63
C ASN A 197 -8.26 -3.90 20.13
N ARG A 198 -8.41 -2.85 19.33
CA ARG A 198 -8.61 -2.92 17.87
C ARG A 198 -7.39 -3.42 17.12
N LEU A 199 -6.18 -3.14 17.60
CA LEU A 199 -4.93 -3.58 16.97
C LEU A 199 -4.78 -5.10 17.07
N GLU A 200 -5.11 -5.71 18.20
CA GLU A 200 -5.17 -7.17 18.36
C GLU A 200 -6.14 -7.80 17.37
N TRP A 201 -7.33 -7.22 17.21
CA TRP A 201 -8.29 -7.71 16.24
C TRP A 201 -7.74 -7.60 14.80
N LEU A 202 -7.11 -6.47 14.45
CA LEU A 202 -6.46 -6.33 13.14
C LEU A 202 -5.30 -7.31 12.94
N LYS A 203 -4.51 -7.60 13.98
CA LYS A 203 -3.40 -8.57 13.95
C LYS A 203 -3.90 -9.99 13.64
N GLU A 204 -5.08 -10.35 14.16
CA GLU A 204 -5.71 -11.64 13.86
C GLU A 204 -6.28 -11.70 12.45
N LEU A 205 -6.81 -10.58 11.93
CA LEU A 205 -7.29 -10.48 10.56
C LEU A 205 -6.15 -10.41 9.52
N ALA A 206 -4.96 -9.97 9.94
CA ALA A 206 -3.79 -9.86 9.08
C ALA A 206 -3.34 -11.26 8.59
N PRO A 207 -3.17 -11.45 7.28
CA PRO A 207 -2.67 -12.70 6.71
C PRO A 207 -1.32 -13.09 7.30
N ASN A 208 -1.10 -14.39 7.49
CA ASN A 208 0.19 -14.90 7.95
C ASN A 208 1.05 -15.27 6.73
N LEU A 209 1.88 -14.34 6.29
CA LEU A 209 2.73 -14.53 5.10
C LEU A 209 4.07 -15.20 5.40
N ASN A 210 4.42 -15.39 6.68
CA ASN A 210 5.66 -16.07 7.10
C ASN A 210 5.59 -17.61 6.95
N ASP A 211 4.63 -18.11 6.16
CA ASP A 211 4.59 -19.52 5.77
C ASP A 211 5.54 -19.72 4.57
N PRO A 212 6.60 -20.54 4.68
CA PRO A 212 7.56 -20.78 3.60
C PRO A 212 6.95 -21.39 2.33
N SER A 213 5.64 -21.67 2.30
CA SER A 213 4.92 -22.04 1.08
C SER A 213 4.64 -20.87 0.13
N LEU A 214 4.84 -19.62 0.54
CA LEU A 214 4.48 -18.40 -0.23
C LEU A 214 5.66 -17.68 -0.89
N ASP A 215 6.89 -18.09 -0.55
CA ASP A 215 8.13 -17.64 -1.21
C ASP A 215 8.28 -18.35 -2.55
N THR A 216 7.62 -17.82 -3.58
CA THR A 216 8.01 -18.07 -4.97
C THR A 216 8.69 -16.82 -5.52
N ALA A 217 10.01 -16.76 -5.31
CA ALA A 217 10.89 -15.84 -6.03
C ALA A 217 12.18 -16.57 -6.45
N SER A 218 12.19 -16.93 -7.73
CA SER A 218 13.34 -17.05 -8.65
C SER A 218 14.55 -17.86 -8.21
N ASP A 219 14.65 -19.08 -8.76
CA ASP A 219 15.90 -19.81 -8.94
C ASP A 219 16.81 -19.06 -9.94
N ASP A 220 17.54 -18.04 -9.46
CA ASP A 220 18.82 -17.66 -10.08
C ASP A 220 19.92 -18.43 -9.36
N ALA A 221 20.13 -19.66 -9.83
CA ALA A 221 21.19 -20.54 -9.38
C ALA A 221 22.54 -20.11 -10.00
N ASP A 222 23.07 -18.95 -9.61
CA ASP A 222 24.50 -18.58 -9.72
C ASP A 222 24.82 -17.18 -9.14
N ALA A 223 24.26 -16.84 -7.97
CA ALA A 223 24.71 -15.66 -7.21
C ALA A 223 25.29 -16.10 -5.86
N GLU A 224 26.55 -15.71 -5.60
CA GLU A 224 27.21 -15.78 -4.30
C GLU A 224 26.25 -15.26 -3.20
N GLU A 225 26.26 -15.92 -2.03
CA GLU A 225 25.36 -15.64 -0.89
C GLU A 225 25.07 -14.13 -0.73
N PRO A 226 23.84 -13.65 -0.96
CA PRO A 226 23.55 -12.25 -0.76
C PRO A 226 23.43 -11.98 0.75
N ALA A 227 24.10 -10.91 1.17
CA ALA A 227 23.95 -10.29 2.48
C ALA A 227 22.46 -10.16 2.87
N ASP A 228 22.14 -10.44 4.15
CA ASP A 228 20.85 -10.20 4.84
C ASP A 228 19.74 -9.71 3.90
N LYS A 229 18.96 -10.63 3.31
CA LYS A 229 17.71 -10.26 2.64
C LYS A 229 16.81 -9.69 3.73
N GLU A 230 16.73 -8.36 3.81
CA GLU A 230 15.73 -7.66 4.62
C GLU A 230 14.35 -8.13 4.14
N HIS A 231 13.75 -9.07 4.87
CA HIS A 231 12.38 -9.50 4.59
C HIS A 231 11.46 -8.28 4.79
N PRO A 232 10.62 -7.93 3.79
CA PRO A 232 9.70 -6.81 3.94
C PRO A 232 8.75 -7.10 5.11
N GLN A 233 8.69 -6.17 6.07
CA GLN A 233 7.89 -6.31 7.29
C GLN A 233 6.42 -6.60 6.95
N THR A 234 5.86 -7.65 7.54
CA THR A 234 4.44 -7.99 7.35
C THR A 234 3.53 -7.04 8.13
N ALA A 235 2.27 -6.92 7.71
CA ALA A 235 1.25 -6.17 8.43
C ALA A 235 1.11 -6.66 9.88
N LYS A 236 1.23 -7.98 10.08
CA LYS A 236 1.13 -8.60 11.41
C LYS A 236 2.28 -8.18 12.33
N GLU A 237 3.51 -8.16 11.82
CA GLU A 237 4.69 -7.68 12.55
C GLU A 237 4.59 -6.18 12.85
N LYS A 238 4.12 -5.38 11.88
CA LYS A 238 3.93 -3.95 12.09
C LYS A 238 2.85 -3.64 13.12
N ILE A 239 1.74 -4.36 13.10
CA ILE A 239 0.67 -4.22 14.10
C ILE A 239 1.19 -4.62 15.48
N GLU A 240 2.01 -5.67 15.58
CA GLU A 240 2.62 -6.05 16.86
C GLU A 240 3.53 -4.95 17.41
N GLU A 241 4.37 -4.37 16.56
CA GLU A 241 5.20 -3.23 16.93
C GLU A 241 4.34 -2.05 17.44
N MET A 242 3.21 -1.77 16.78
CA MET A 242 2.28 -0.74 17.24
C MET A 242 1.64 -1.07 18.60
N ILE A 243 1.29 -2.33 18.85
CA ILE A 243 0.77 -2.80 20.15
C ILE A 243 1.83 -2.63 21.24
N ASP A 244 3.07 -3.04 20.97
CA ASP A 244 4.17 -2.92 21.93
C ASP A 244 4.45 -1.46 22.28
N ARG A 245 4.46 -0.56 21.30
CA ARG A 245 4.58 0.89 21.54
C ARG A 245 3.42 1.41 22.39
N LEU A 246 2.18 1.03 22.08
CA LEU A 246 1.00 1.45 22.83
C LEU A 246 1.08 1.02 24.30
N ASN A 247 1.51 -0.22 24.55
CA ASN A 247 1.66 -0.76 25.91
C ASN A 247 2.79 -0.08 26.70
N ASN A 248 3.88 0.29 26.02
CA ASN A 248 5.06 0.87 26.66
C ASN A 248 5.01 2.39 26.82
N GLN A 249 4.31 3.09 25.93
CA GLN A 249 4.33 4.56 25.81
C GLN A 249 2.94 5.20 25.93
N GLU A 250 1.88 4.41 26.13
CA GLU A 250 0.46 4.85 26.16
C GLU A 250 -0.04 5.50 24.86
N PHE A 251 0.79 5.53 23.81
CA PHE A 251 0.49 6.07 22.49
C PHE A 251 1.19 5.26 21.42
N THR A 252 0.57 5.13 20.25
CA THR A 252 1.18 4.50 19.09
C THR A 252 0.80 5.20 17.80
N ARG A 253 1.66 5.06 16.80
CA ARG A 253 1.47 5.50 15.42
C ARG A 253 2.22 4.54 14.51
N PHE A 254 1.76 4.43 13.26
CA PHE A 254 2.43 3.59 12.26
C PHE A 254 3.86 4.04 11.98
N TRP A 255 4.03 5.33 11.72
CA TRP A 255 5.34 5.94 11.54
C TRP A 255 6.13 5.90 12.86
N PRO A 256 7.46 5.70 12.86
CA PRO A 256 8.30 5.81 14.05
C PRO A 256 8.13 7.18 14.73
#